data_AF-A0A973AQ35-F1
#
_entry.id   AF-A0A973AQ35-F1
#
_cell.length_a   1.000
_cell.length_b   1.000
_cell.length_c   1.000
_cell.angle_alpha   90.00
_cell.angle_beta   90.00
_cell.angle_gamma   90.00
#
_symmetry.space_group_name_H-M   'P 1'
#
loop_
_entity.id
_entity.type
_entity.pdbx_description
1 polymer ?
#
loop_
_entity_poly.entity_id
_entity_poly.type
_entity_poly.pdbx_seq_one_letter_code
_entity_poly.pdbx_strand_id
1 'polypeptide(L)'
;MNTSDYERLLKLVAMLGSTNDGEVLNAVAAASRVMNGYGLDWSDIVLPRKLLPVRANVTEDLPLDEEELADAPPPLDKATPKVMYELLLASNNVSSDVKRDIRRHFGAIRDGRITPAIRGELQTMYNYAILKGLSI
;
A
#
# COMPACT_ATOMS: atom_id res chain seq x y z
N MET A 1 -15.70 -16.59 26.90
CA MET A 1 -14.74 -15.48 26.97
C MET A 1 -15.38 -14.30 27.65
N ASN A 2 -14.76 -13.76 28.70
CA ASN A 2 -15.32 -12.66 29.48
C ASN A 2 -15.03 -11.29 28.84
N THR A 3 -15.81 -10.27 29.17
CA THR A 3 -15.68 -8.90 28.61
C THR A 3 -14.29 -8.31 28.82
N SER A 4 -13.69 -8.51 29.99
CA SER A 4 -12.33 -8.03 30.30
C SER A 4 -11.26 -8.67 29.42
N ASP A 5 -11.38 -9.96 29.14
CA ASP A 5 -10.43 -10.69 28.29
C ASP A 5 -10.60 -10.32 26.82
N TYR A 6 -11.84 -10.02 26.41
CA TYR A 6 -12.13 -9.47 25.10
C TYR A 6 -11.53 -8.09 24.90
N GLU A 7 -11.71 -7.16 25.83
CA GLU A 7 -11.09 -5.83 25.77
C GLU A 7 -9.56 -5.90 25.79
N ARG A 8 -9.00 -6.84 26.59
CA ARG A 8 -7.57 -7.10 26.61
C ARG A 8 -7.08 -7.64 25.27
N LEU A 9 -7.80 -8.60 24.68
CA LEU A 9 -7.45 -9.16 23.38
C LEU A 9 -7.49 -8.07 22.29
N LEU A 10 -8.51 -7.20 22.28
CA LEU A 10 -8.59 -6.08 21.36
C LEU A 10 -7.38 -5.13 21.47
N LYS A 11 -6.96 -4.80 22.69
CA LYS A 11 -5.77 -3.97 22.92
C LYS A 11 -4.50 -4.65 22.42
N LEU A 12 -4.33 -5.94 22.72
CA LEU A 12 -3.18 -6.72 22.26
C LEU A 12 -3.15 -6.80 20.73
N VAL A 13 -4.30 -7.00 20.09
CA VAL A 13 -4.39 -7.03 18.63
C VAL A 13 -4.04 -5.67 18.02
N ALA A 14 -4.49 -4.56 18.63
CA ALA A 14 -4.11 -3.23 18.18
C ALA A 14 -2.59 -2.98 18.26
N MET A 15 -1.89 -3.59 19.21
CA MET A 15 -0.43 -3.49 19.35
C MET A 15 0.36 -4.21 18.25
N LEU A 16 -0.26 -5.10 17.45
CA LEU A 16 0.40 -5.65 16.24
C LEU A 16 0.71 -4.55 15.21
N GLY A 17 0.09 -3.38 15.32
CA GLY A 17 0.38 -2.20 14.51
C GLY A 17 1.55 -1.35 15.01
N SER A 18 2.22 -1.71 16.11
CA SER A 18 3.35 -0.95 16.66
C SER A 18 4.56 -0.99 15.72
N THR A 19 5.38 0.05 15.75
CA THR A 19 6.66 0.15 15.01
C THR A 19 7.81 -0.56 15.73
N ASN A 20 7.56 -1.10 16.94
CA ASN A 20 8.56 -1.80 17.74
C ASN A 20 8.31 -3.33 17.70
N ASP A 21 9.23 -4.06 17.07
CA ASP A 21 9.13 -5.52 16.92
C ASP A 21 9.05 -6.26 18.27
N GLY A 22 9.74 -5.77 19.31
CA GLY A 22 9.68 -6.36 20.65
C GLY A 22 8.30 -6.25 21.29
N GLU A 23 7.58 -5.16 21.04
CA GLU A 23 6.20 -4.99 21.49
C GLU A 23 5.24 -5.87 20.72
N VAL A 24 5.44 -6.00 19.40
CA VAL A 24 4.63 -6.87 18.54
C VAL A 24 4.75 -8.33 18.98
N LEU A 25 5.97 -8.83 19.19
CA LEU A 25 6.20 -10.22 19.62
C LEU A 25 5.57 -10.49 20.99
N ASN A 26 5.73 -9.56 21.94
CA ASN A 26 5.10 -9.67 23.25
C ASN A 26 3.57 -9.64 23.18
N ALA A 27 3.01 -8.77 22.34
CA ALA A 27 1.57 -8.67 22.14
C ALA A 27 0.99 -9.96 21.53
N VAL A 28 1.66 -10.54 20.52
CA VAL A 28 1.27 -11.82 19.89
C VAL A 28 1.34 -12.97 20.90
N ALA A 29 2.41 -13.05 21.70
CA ALA A 29 2.55 -14.09 22.71
C ALA A 29 1.49 -13.99 23.81
N ALA A 30 1.14 -12.76 24.23
CA ALA A 30 0.10 -12.51 25.21
C ALA A 30 -1.30 -12.79 24.65
N ALA A 31 -1.58 -12.41 23.40
CA ALA A 31 -2.85 -12.69 22.73
C ALA A 31 -3.06 -14.21 22.56
N SER A 32 -2.03 -14.92 22.12
CA SER A 32 -2.06 -16.40 21.99
C SER A 32 -2.43 -17.07 23.31
N ARG A 33 -1.88 -16.61 24.44
CA ARG A 33 -2.21 -17.15 25.77
C ARG A 33 -3.67 -16.93 26.16
N VAL A 34 -4.21 -15.74 25.87
CA VAL A 34 -5.62 -15.42 26.16
C VAL A 34 -6.55 -16.31 25.33
N MET A 35 -6.26 -16.46 24.03
CA MET A 35 -7.09 -17.26 23.12
C MET A 35 -7.04 -18.75 23.41
N ASN A 36 -5.84 -19.29 23.64
CA ASN A 36 -5.66 -20.69 24.03
C ASN A 36 -6.39 -21.01 25.34
N GLY A 37 -6.51 -20.05 26.27
CA GLY A 37 -7.31 -20.19 27.49
C GLY A 37 -8.80 -20.43 27.25
N TYR A 38 -9.29 -20.12 26.05
CA TYR A 38 -10.66 -20.36 25.59
C TYR A 38 -10.77 -21.44 24.50
N GLY A 39 -9.68 -22.14 24.20
CA GLY A 39 -9.64 -23.14 23.13
C GLY A 39 -9.77 -22.55 21.72
N LEU A 40 -9.49 -21.25 21.57
CA LEU A 40 -9.52 -20.54 20.29
C LEU A 40 -8.12 -20.51 19.68
N ASP A 41 -8.07 -20.49 18.35
CA ASP A 41 -6.85 -20.32 17.58
C ASP A 41 -6.81 -18.97 16.82
N TRP A 42 -5.72 -18.72 16.10
CA TRP A 42 -5.57 -17.49 15.31
C TRP A 42 -6.50 -17.44 14.09
N SER A 43 -6.96 -18.59 13.57
CA SER A 43 -7.94 -18.65 12.48
C SER A 43 -9.35 -18.29 12.92
N ASP A 44 -9.66 -18.45 14.21
CA ASP A 44 -10.95 -18.06 14.78
C ASP A 44 -11.11 -16.53 14.91
N ILE A 45 -10.03 -15.76 14.75
CA ILE A 45 -10.09 -14.31 14.85
C ILE A 45 -10.58 -13.69 13.54
N VAL A 46 -11.82 -13.20 13.55
CA VAL A 46 -12.34 -12.34 12.48
C VAL A 46 -12.02 -10.88 12.80
N LEU A 47 -10.95 -10.35 12.21
CA LEU A 47 -10.58 -8.94 12.37
C LEU A 47 -11.38 -8.04 11.44
N PRO A 48 -12.13 -7.04 11.97
CA PRO A 48 -12.72 -6.01 11.15
C PRO A 48 -11.61 -5.25 10.41
N ARG A 49 -11.76 -5.09 9.08
CA ARG A 49 -10.82 -4.31 8.23
C ARG A 49 -10.46 -2.92 8.78
N LYS A 50 -11.31 -2.35 9.66
CA LYS A 50 -11.09 -1.05 10.32
C LYS A 50 -10.01 -1.08 11.40
N LEU A 51 -9.72 -2.24 12.00
CA LEU A 51 -8.74 -2.40 13.10
C LEU A 51 -7.37 -2.85 12.62
N LEU A 52 -7.27 -3.28 11.36
CA LEU A 52 -5.99 -3.52 10.74
C LEU A 52 -5.45 -2.17 10.28
N PRO A 53 -4.38 -1.63 10.86
CA PRO A 53 -3.61 -0.64 10.12
C PRO A 53 -3.21 -1.34 8.83
N VAL A 54 -3.78 -0.89 7.71
CA VAL A 54 -3.16 -1.11 6.42
C VAL A 54 -1.76 -0.57 6.66
N ARG A 55 -0.74 -1.44 6.71
CA ARG A 55 0.62 -0.97 6.51
C ARG A 55 0.50 -0.28 5.17
N ALA A 56 0.35 1.06 5.20
CA ALA A 56 0.62 1.89 4.04
C ALA A 56 1.90 1.28 3.54
N ASN A 57 1.84 0.73 2.32
CA ASN A 57 2.89 -0.13 1.76
C ASN A 57 4.18 0.35 2.38
N VAL A 58 4.95 -0.57 2.96
CA VAL A 58 6.38 -0.30 3.06
C VAL A 58 6.76 -0.01 1.62
N THR A 59 6.66 1.27 1.19
CA THR A 59 7.66 1.96 0.45
C THR A 59 8.85 1.61 1.29
N GLU A 60 9.46 0.48 0.94
CA GLU A 60 10.88 0.38 1.05
C GLU A 60 11.31 1.67 0.36
N ASP A 61 11.65 2.67 1.18
CA ASP A 61 12.65 3.65 0.81
C ASP A 61 13.91 2.81 0.59
N LEU A 62 13.90 2.02 -0.49
CA LEU A 62 15.11 1.68 -1.19
C LEU A 62 15.67 3.05 -1.52
N PRO A 63 16.87 3.41 -1.04
CA PRO A 63 17.58 4.51 -1.64
C PRO A 63 17.67 4.14 -3.12
N LEU A 64 16.85 4.81 -3.94
CA LEU A 64 17.09 4.86 -5.36
C LEU A 64 18.40 5.61 -5.43
N ASP A 65 19.48 4.88 -5.71
CA ASP A 65 20.72 5.49 -6.16
C ASP A 65 20.32 6.44 -7.29
N GLU A 66 20.38 7.75 -7.02
CA GLU A 66 19.89 8.81 -7.90
C GLU A 66 20.61 8.83 -9.27
N GLU A 67 21.59 7.95 -9.45
CA GLU A 67 22.42 7.82 -10.64
C GLU A 67 21.92 6.80 -11.68
N GLU A 68 20.92 5.94 -11.37
CA GLU A 68 20.44 4.89 -12.31
C GLU A 68 19.19 5.29 -13.15
N LEU A 69 18.80 6.57 -13.13
CA LEU A 69 17.74 7.14 -13.99
C LEU A 69 18.22 7.52 -15.41
N ALA A 70 19.33 6.95 -15.86
CA ALA A 70 19.82 7.15 -17.22
C ALA A 70 19.17 6.15 -18.18
N ASP A 71 18.12 6.62 -18.87
CA ASP A 71 17.72 6.23 -20.23
C ASP A 71 16.64 5.15 -20.44
N ALA A 72 16.08 4.51 -19.40
CA ALA A 72 14.94 3.60 -19.56
C ALA A 72 13.84 3.79 -18.52
N PRO A 73 12.55 3.83 -18.92
CA PRO A 73 11.45 3.89 -17.97
C PRO A 73 11.40 2.62 -17.11
N PRO A 74 11.16 2.75 -15.78
CA PRO A 74 11.17 1.61 -14.86
C PRO A 74 10.09 0.59 -15.23
N PRO A 75 10.33 -0.71 -15.02
CA PRO A 75 9.31 -1.74 -15.25
C PRO A 75 8.13 -1.59 -14.28
N LEU A 76 6.97 -2.14 -14.66
CA LEU A 76 5.67 -1.89 -14.02
C LEU A 76 5.61 -2.33 -12.55
N ASP A 77 6.41 -3.31 -12.17
CA ASP A 77 6.59 -3.84 -10.81
C ASP A 77 7.38 -2.90 -9.89
N LYS A 78 8.27 -2.08 -10.46
CA LYS A 78 9.12 -1.13 -9.73
C LYS A 78 8.64 0.32 -9.81
N ALA A 79 7.79 0.63 -10.77
CA ALA A 79 7.28 1.98 -10.95
C ALA A 79 6.27 2.34 -9.82
N THR A 80 6.61 3.37 -9.04
CA THR A 80 5.65 3.91 -8.07
C THR A 80 4.55 4.68 -8.80
N PRO A 81 3.34 4.83 -8.22
CA PRO A 81 2.27 5.60 -8.85
C PRO A 81 2.66 7.06 -9.16
N LYS A 82 3.57 7.64 -8.37
CA LYS A 82 4.12 8.99 -8.60
C LYS A 82 5.00 9.02 -9.85
N VAL A 83 5.90 8.04 -10.00
CA VAL A 83 6.76 7.91 -11.18
C VAL A 83 5.94 7.62 -12.44
N MET A 84 4.93 6.75 -12.36
CA MET A 84 3.99 6.51 -13.48
C MET A 84 3.30 7.81 -13.91
N TYR A 85 2.82 8.60 -12.95
CA TYR A 85 2.16 9.88 -13.20
C TYR A 85 3.09 10.89 -13.90
N GLU A 86 4.31 11.04 -13.41
CA GLU A 86 5.30 11.97 -13.97
C GLU A 86 5.68 11.58 -15.41
N LEU A 87 5.93 10.29 -15.67
CA LEU A 87 6.26 9.79 -16.99
C LEU A 87 5.09 9.88 -17.98
N LEU A 88 3.85 9.65 -17.53
CA LEU A 88 2.66 9.83 -18.37
C LEU A 88 2.43 11.30 -18.76
N LEU A 89 2.71 12.24 -17.87
CA LEU A 89 2.62 13.67 -18.20
C LEU A 89 3.72 14.11 -19.17
N ALA A 90 4.92 13.57 -19.02
CA ALA A 90 6.04 13.86 -19.91
C ALA A 90 5.91 13.20 -21.30
N SER A 91 5.18 12.09 -21.41
CA SER A 91 5.07 11.32 -22.65
C SER A 91 4.32 12.04 -23.77
N ASN A 92 4.85 11.96 -24.99
CA ASN A 92 4.18 12.43 -26.21
C ASN A 92 3.10 11.47 -26.73
N ASN A 93 3.06 10.24 -26.22
CA ASN A 93 2.08 9.22 -26.61
C ASN A 93 0.74 9.37 -25.88
N VAL A 94 0.65 10.29 -24.91
CA VAL A 94 -0.56 10.53 -24.12
C VAL A 94 -1.24 11.81 -24.59
N SER A 95 -2.50 11.70 -24.99
CA SER A 95 -3.31 12.83 -25.45
C SER A 95 -3.52 13.89 -24.36
N SER A 96 -3.78 15.13 -24.77
CA SER A 96 -3.94 16.26 -23.83
C SER A 96 -5.16 16.12 -22.92
N ASP A 97 -6.23 15.46 -23.39
CA ASP A 97 -7.42 15.15 -22.60
C ASP A 97 -7.11 14.12 -21.51
N VAL A 98 -6.37 13.05 -21.84
CA VAL A 98 -5.93 12.04 -20.87
C VAL A 98 -4.98 12.66 -19.84
N LYS A 99 -4.05 13.52 -20.25
CA LYS A 99 -3.20 14.28 -19.31
C LYS A 99 -4.01 15.17 -18.36
N ARG A 100 -5.11 15.76 -18.85
CA ARG A 100 -6.02 16.58 -18.02
C ARG A 100 -6.74 15.72 -16.98
N ASP A 101 -7.20 14.53 -17.36
CA ASP A 101 -7.89 13.61 -16.45
C ASP A 101 -6.93 13.02 -15.40
N ILE A 102 -5.73 12.62 -15.82
CA ILE A 102 -4.65 12.20 -14.91
C ILE A 102 -4.32 13.31 -13.89
N ARG A 103 -4.27 14.58 -14.30
CA ARG A 103 -4.07 15.72 -13.38
C ARG A 103 -5.17 15.87 -12.34
N ARG A 104 -6.43 15.48 -12.64
CA ARG A 104 -7.51 15.50 -11.63
C ARG A 104 -7.22 14.53 -10.48
N HIS A 105 -6.50 13.45 -10.74
CA HIS A 105 -6.06 12.48 -9.74
C HIS A 105 -4.80 12.91 -8.98
N PHE A 106 -4.12 14.00 -9.38
CA PHE A 106 -2.89 14.47 -8.74
C PHE A 106 -3.04 14.72 -7.25
N GLY A 107 -4.16 15.32 -6.81
CA GLY A 107 -4.43 15.53 -5.39
C GLY A 107 -4.48 14.23 -4.59
N ALA A 108 -5.08 13.18 -5.15
CA ALA A 108 -5.16 11.87 -4.52
C ALA A 108 -3.80 11.14 -4.49
N ILE A 109 -2.98 11.33 -5.52
CA ILE A 109 -1.62 10.76 -5.61
C ILE A 109 -0.68 11.46 -4.64
N ARG A 110 -0.71 12.80 -4.58
CA ARG A 110 0.10 13.62 -3.67
C ARG A 110 -0.22 13.34 -2.21
N ASP A 111 -1.51 13.21 -1.88
CA ASP A 111 -1.96 13.00 -0.51
C ASP A 111 -1.88 11.51 -0.07
N GLY A 112 -1.32 10.63 -0.92
CA GLY A 112 -1.15 9.19 -0.64
C GLY A 112 -2.46 8.38 -0.62
N ARG A 113 -3.58 8.99 -1.03
CA ARG A 113 -4.94 8.39 -1.03
C ARG A 113 -5.23 7.69 -2.35
N ILE A 114 -4.34 6.81 -2.78
CA ILE A 114 -4.46 6.12 -4.06
C ILE A 114 -5.45 4.97 -3.93
N THR A 115 -6.59 5.07 -4.61
CA THR A 115 -7.56 3.98 -4.68
C THR A 115 -7.07 2.88 -5.65
N PRO A 116 -7.52 1.63 -5.49
CA PRO A 116 -7.19 0.55 -6.41
C PRO A 116 -7.56 0.84 -7.86
N ALA A 117 -8.66 1.57 -8.09
CA ALA A 117 -9.10 2.00 -9.42
C ALA A 117 -8.08 2.96 -10.06
N ILE A 118 -7.66 4.02 -9.35
CA ILE A 118 -6.66 4.98 -9.83
C ILE A 118 -5.32 4.28 -10.11
N ARG A 119 -4.92 3.33 -9.25
CA ARG A 119 -3.71 2.54 -9.46
C ARG A 119 -3.80 1.70 -10.74
N GLY A 120 -4.90 0.99 -10.95
CA GLY A 120 -5.11 0.15 -12.13
C GLY A 120 -5.13 0.95 -13.43
N GLU A 121 -5.75 2.13 -13.41
CA GLU A 121 -5.75 3.06 -14.54
C GLU A 121 -4.33 3.56 -14.86
N LEU A 122 -3.57 4.01 -13.86
CA LEU A 122 -2.19 4.45 -14.04
C LEU A 122 -1.30 3.32 -14.58
N GLN A 123 -1.41 2.11 -14.04
CA GLN A 123 -0.66 0.94 -14.51
C GLN A 123 -0.99 0.61 -15.96
N THR A 124 -2.27 0.65 -16.33
CA THR A 124 -2.72 0.38 -17.69
C THR A 124 -2.14 1.42 -18.64
N MET A 125 -2.31 2.71 -18.36
CA MET A 125 -1.81 3.80 -19.18
C MET A 125 -0.28 3.76 -19.30
N TYR A 126 0.42 3.51 -18.20
CA TYR A 126 1.87 3.39 -18.16
C TYR A 126 2.37 2.25 -19.04
N ASN A 127 1.75 1.07 -18.95
CA ASN A 127 2.10 -0.08 -19.78
C ASN A 127 1.92 0.22 -21.28
N TYR A 128 0.82 0.88 -21.67
CA TYR A 128 0.54 1.16 -23.07
C TYR A 128 1.36 2.33 -23.62
N ALA A 129 1.36 3.50 -22.97
CA ALA A 129 2.02 4.69 -23.50
C ALA A 129 3.55 4.70 -23.34
N ILE A 130 4.05 4.12 -22.25
CA ILE A 130 5.47 4.20 -21.88
C ILE A 130 6.19 2.92 -22.27
N LEU A 131 5.72 1.75 -21.79
CA LEU A 131 6.43 0.48 -22.02
C LEU A 131 6.21 -0.07 -23.44
N LYS A 132 5.00 0.07 -23.99
CA LYS A 132 4.67 -0.40 -25.35
C LYS A 132 4.76 0.68 -26.42
N GLY A 133 4.88 1.96 -26.03
CA GLY A 133 4.97 3.09 -26.96
C GLY A 133 3.71 3.34 -27.81
N LEU A 134 2.53 2.90 -27.35
CA LEU A 134 1.26 3.05 -28.06
C LEU A 134 0.59 4.38 -27.71
N SER A 135 0.02 5.06 -28.70
CA SER A 135 -0.71 6.31 -28.49
C SER A 135 -2.07 6.05 -27.82
N ILE A 136 -2.36 6.78 -26.74
CA ILE A 136 -3.60 6.71 -25.96
C ILE A 136 -4.12 8.10 -25.56
#